data_AF-A0AAE0MGF2-F1
#
_entry.id   AF-A0AAE0MGF2-F1
#
_cell.length_a   1.000
_cell.length_b   1.000
_cell.length_c   1.000
_cell.angle_alpha   90.00
_cell.angle_beta   90.00
_cell.angle_gamma   90.00
#
_symmetry.space_group_name_H-M   'P 1'
#
loop_
_entity.id
_entity.type
_entity.pdbx_description
1 polymer ?
#
loop_
_entity_poly.entity_id
_entity_poly.type
_entity_poly.pdbx_seq_one_letter_code
_entity_poly.pdbx_strand_id
1 'polypeptide(L)'
;MPPHIPRPSICGGIQSALSSSSRAGTSSPSSLLSRFSTTTPKRQTTIPPESPKYIKIPEPPQSSEIKLPPIRGHLPVPRQVFPKREGDRKIRPGYVEAATPKSAAELAGKPPLTEHEARHRRMAESRRQSLAAGLQGLYDRKQQKDKQAAARNRSRAESARALAFAPERLDDVLTRPTVRASTSQNTTVILSPRRFEKAEAARQGHAAMLAAKSEARRDALAQLYVAAGNFIVDEAELEKQVAKLFTEDAHSHESVHGGNSIWQAKGAPVTTGLLRARMGSGMGRSGLDNEINKSEISQQMAQRQKTVAEELTGGRL
;
A
#
# COMPACT_ATOMS: atom_id res chain seq x y z
N MET A 1 -6.02 -12.97 -7.77
CA MET A 1 -5.40 -12.68 -6.45
C MET A 1 -4.34 -13.73 -6.20
N PRO A 2 -3.04 -13.39 -6.09
CA PRO A 2 -2.00 -14.37 -5.80
C PRO A 2 -1.85 -14.59 -4.27
N PRO A 3 -1.47 -15.81 -3.83
CA PRO A 3 -1.38 -16.16 -2.41
C PRO A 3 -0.14 -15.55 -1.73
N HIS A 4 -0.33 -15.18 -0.47
CA HIS A 4 0.65 -14.51 0.39
C HIS A 4 1.68 -15.51 0.93
N ILE A 5 2.95 -15.35 0.54
CA ILE A 5 4.07 -16.15 1.07
C ILE A 5 4.51 -15.53 2.42
N PRO A 6 4.68 -16.31 3.50
CA PRO A 6 5.12 -15.77 4.79
C PRO A 6 6.61 -15.42 4.76
N ARG A 7 6.94 -14.21 5.24
CA ARG A 7 8.32 -13.74 5.39
C ARG A 7 8.95 -14.34 6.67
N PRO A 8 10.20 -14.83 6.63
CA PRO A 8 10.90 -15.23 7.85
C PRO A 8 11.31 -14.01 8.68
N SER A 9 11.08 -14.11 9.99
CA SER A 9 11.46 -13.11 11.00
C SER A 9 12.97 -13.06 11.18
N ILE A 10 13.60 -11.95 10.78
CA ILE A 10 15.00 -11.67 11.06
C ILE A 10 15.08 -11.00 12.44
N CYS A 11 15.17 -11.82 13.50
CA CYS A 11 15.62 -11.41 14.82
C CYS A 11 16.56 -12.48 15.37
N GLY A 12 17.87 -12.24 15.26
CA GLY A 12 18.88 -13.21 15.72
C GLY A 12 20.31 -12.66 15.64
N GLY A 13 20.54 -11.45 16.14
CA GLY A 13 21.87 -10.85 16.23
C GLY A 13 22.67 -11.39 17.41
N ILE A 14 23.48 -12.41 17.14
CA ILE A 14 24.85 -12.65 17.63
C ILE A 14 25.23 -11.96 18.97
N GLN A 15 25.19 -12.71 20.08
CA GLN A 15 25.94 -12.38 21.29
C GLN A 15 26.47 -13.65 21.98
N SER A 16 27.75 -13.94 21.79
CA SER A 16 28.56 -14.71 22.75
C SER A 16 30.04 -14.67 22.37
N ALA A 17 30.70 -13.60 22.78
CA ALA A 17 32.11 -13.68 23.13
C ALA A 17 32.24 -13.05 24.53
N LEU A 18 33.23 -13.54 25.29
CA LEU A 18 33.67 -13.11 26.62
C LEU A 18 33.20 -14.00 27.78
N SER A 19 34.00 -15.02 28.08
CA SER A 19 34.19 -15.56 29.43
C SER A 19 35.65 -15.91 29.64
N SER A 20 36.42 -15.00 30.24
CA SER A 20 37.69 -15.31 30.88
C SER A 20 37.96 -14.27 31.98
N SER A 21 37.26 -14.43 33.10
CA SER A 21 37.54 -13.72 34.34
C SER A 21 38.70 -14.41 35.07
N SER A 22 39.90 -13.85 35.01
CA SER A 22 41.02 -14.25 35.85
C SER A 22 40.86 -13.64 37.25
N ARG A 23 40.69 -14.50 38.26
CA ARG A 23 40.84 -14.14 39.68
C ARG A 23 42.30 -13.80 39.96
N ALA A 24 42.57 -12.59 40.44
CA ALA A 24 43.86 -12.22 41.02
C ALA A 24 43.80 -12.48 42.53
N GLY A 25 44.56 -13.47 43.00
CA GLY A 25 44.85 -13.67 44.41
C GLY A 25 46.09 -12.86 44.80
N THR A 26 45.96 -12.03 45.83
CA THR A 26 47.06 -11.26 46.43
C THR A 26 47.86 -12.16 47.38
N SER A 27 49.15 -12.35 47.12
CA SER A 27 50.09 -12.96 48.07
C SER A 27 51.10 -11.92 48.55
N SER A 28 51.25 -11.82 49.87
CA SER A 28 52.21 -10.95 50.58
C SER A 28 53.67 -11.32 50.27
N PRO A 29 54.61 -10.35 50.35
CA PRO A 29 56.02 -10.61 50.12
C PRO A 29 56.71 -11.03 51.43
N SER A 30 57.30 -12.22 51.46
CA SER A 30 58.34 -12.59 52.42
C SER A 30 59.72 -12.43 51.78
N SER A 31 60.65 -12.01 52.61
CA SER A 31 61.96 -11.43 52.31
C SER A 31 63.01 -12.39 51.74
N LEU A 32 63.77 -11.84 50.78
CA LEU A 32 65.22 -11.98 50.55
C LEU A 32 65.90 -13.32 50.84
N LEU A 33 66.19 -14.10 49.80
CA LEU A 33 67.50 -14.72 49.60
C LEU A 33 67.82 -14.79 48.09
N SER A 34 68.94 -14.18 47.73
CA SER A 34 69.57 -14.21 46.41
C SER A 34 69.88 -15.65 45.98
N ARG A 35 69.24 -16.11 44.90
CA ARG A 35 69.68 -17.28 44.12
C ARG A 35 69.57 -16.97 42.63
N PHE A 36 70.71 -17.00 41.95
CA PHE A 36 70.80 -17.02 40.49
C PHE A 36 70.11 -18.27 39.95
N SER A 37 68.96 -18.13 39.31
CA SER A 37 68.33 -19.20 38.53
C SER A 37 67.68 -18.61 37.28
N THR A 38 68.22 -18.96 36.11
CA THR A 38 67.79 -18.54 34.77
C THR A 38 66.55 -19.30 34.27
N THR A 39 65.63 -19.66 35.17
CA THR A 39 64.40 -20.39 34.79
C THR A 39 63.19 -19.46 34.88
N THR A 40 62.70 -19.04 33.71
CA THR A 40 61.39 -18.41 33.56
C THR A 40 60.32 -19.28 34.26
N PRO A 41 59.37 -18.71 35.02
CA PRO A 41 58.30 -19.48 35.62
C PRO A 41 57.40 -20.07 34.51
N LYS A 42 57.71 -21.29 34.06
CA LYS A 42 56.77 -22.14 33.32
C LYS A 42 55.52 -22.24 34.19
N ARG A 43 54.36 -21.86 33.63
CA ARG A 43 53.04 -22.16 34.24
C ARG A 43 53.06 -23.64 34.64
N GLN A 44 53.06 -23.92 35.94
CA GLN A 44 53.46 -25.20 36.53
C GLN A 44 52.39 -26.31 36.40
N THR A 45 51.85 -26.52 35.21
CA THR A 45 51.16 -27.77 34.86
C THR A 45 51.49 -28.11 33.42
N THR A 46 52.50 -28.98 33.24
CA THR A 46 52.73 -29.63 31.94
C THR A 46 51.47 -30.40 31.60
N ILE A 47 50.83 -30.06 30.47
CA ILE A 47 49.66 -30.81 29.99
C ILE A 47 50.12 -32.25 29.77
N PRO A 48 49.52 -33.26 30.44
CA PRO A 48 49.96 -34.64 30.27
C PRO A 48 49.65 -35.14 28.85
N PRO A 49 50.39 -36.13 28.34
CA PRO A 49 50.17 -36.71 27.02
C PRO A 49 48.77 -37.31 26.83
N GLU A 50 48.12 -37.70 27.93
CA GLU A 50 46.75 -38.22 27.95
C GLU A 50 45.69 -37.14 27.67
N SER A 51 46.02 -35.85 27.86
CA SER A 51 45.07 -34.79 27.61
C SER A 51 44.87 -34.59 26.10
N PRO A 52 43.63 -34.45 25.60
CA PRO A 52 43.38 -34.14 24.18
C PRO A 52 43.94 -32.77 23.76
N LYS A 53 44.38 -31.95 24.73
CA LYS A 53 45.02 -30.66 24.51
C LYS A 53 46.55 -30.75 24.46
N TYR A 54 47.14 -31.95 24.56
CA TYR A 54 48.58 -32.19 24.51
C TYR A 54 49.17 -31.71 23.18
N ILE A 55 48.49 -32.05 22.07
CA ILE A 55 48.75 -31.51 20.74
C ILE A 55 47.47 -30.84 20.25
N LYS A 56 47.54 -29.54 19.96
CA LYS A 56 46.40 -28.79 19.43
C LYS A 56 46.37 -28.91 17.92
N ILE A 57 45.47 -29.73 17.40
CA ILE A 57 45.16 -29.79 15.97
C ILE A 57 43.97 -28.85 15.73
N PRO A 58 44.15 -27.73 14.98
CA PRO A 58 43.03 -26.85 14.68
C PRO A 58 42.08 -27.54 13.70
N GLU A 59 40.78 -27.41 13.95
CA GLU A 59 39.76 -27.87 13.01
C GLU A 59 39.63 -26.89 11.83
N PRO A 60 39.34 -27.39 10.61
CA PRO A 60 39.02 -26.52 9.49
C PRO A 60 37.71 -25.75 9.76
N PRO A 61 37.51 -24.56 9.13
CA PRO A 61 36.27 -23.81 9.30
C PRO A 61 35.07 -24.63 8.82
N GLN A 62 33.94 -24.55 9.54
CA GLN A 62 32.69 -25.25 9.22
C GLN A 62 32.80 -26.81 9.22
N SER A 63 33.70 -27.38 10.03
CA SER A 63 33.88 -28.84 10.20
C SER A 63 32.70 -29.54 10.91
N SER A 64 32.06 -28.86 11.86
CA SER A 64 31.08 -29.43 12.77
C SER A 64 29.80 -28.59 12.83
N GLU A 65 28.65 -29.25 12.85
CA GLU A 65 27.33 -28.63 12.92
C GLU A 65 26.62 -28.92 14.25
N ILE A 66 27.34 -28.73 15.36
CA ILE A 66 26.79 -28.98 16.70
C ILE A 66 25.73 -27.91 17.02
N LYS A 67 24.47 -28.32 17.16
CA LYS A 67 23.35 -27.44 17.52
C LYS A 67 23.21 -27.38 19.05
N LEU A 68 23.59 -26.25 19.64
CA LEU A 68 23.42 -26.03 21.08
C LEU A 68 21.92 -25.93 21.44
N PRO A 69 21.46 -26.57 22.53
CA PRO A 69 20.08 -26.45 22.98
C PRO A 69 19.78 -25.01 23.43
N PRO A 70 18.52 -24.54 23.32
CA PRO A 70 18.15 -23.19 23.75
C PRO A 70 18.30 -23.03 25.26
N ILE A 71 19.09 -22.04 25.69
CA ILE A 71 19.27 -21.69 27.10
C ILE A 71 18.03 -20.93 27.59
N ARG A 72 17.46 -21.34 28.73
CA ARG A 72 16.27 -20.72 29.36
C ARG A 72 16.68 -19.58 30.30
N GLY A 73 15.78 -18.60 30.48
CA GLY A 73 15.96 -17.46 31.39
C GLY A 73 16.70 -16.28 30.76
N HIS A 74 16.89 -15.22 31.54
CA HIS A 74 17.64 -14.03 31.15
C HIS A 74 18.41 -13.46 32.35
N LEU A 75 19.54 -12.81 32.08
CA LEU A 75 20.29 -12.05 33.09
C LEU A 75 19.82 -10.58 33.10
N PRO A 76 19.86 -9.90 34.25
CA PRO A 76 19.53 -8.48 34.31
C PRO A 76 20.52 -7.66 33.48
N VAL A 77 20.00 -6.80 32.60
CA VAL A 77 20.83 -5.95 31.74
C VAL A 77 21.45 -4.82 32.58
N PRO A 78 22.80 -4.70 32.63
CA PRO A 78 23.45 -3.63 33.38
C PRO A 78 23.05 -2.23 32.88
N ARG A 79 22.85 -1.29 33.80
CA ARG A 79 22.49 0.09 33.46
C ARG A 79 23.63 0.79 32.72
N GLN A 80 23.27 1.68 31.78
CA GLN A 80 24.23 2.53 31.10
C GLN A 80 24.72 3.67 32.03
N VAL A 81 26.03 3.70 32.30
CA VAL A 81 26.67 4.73 33.15
C VAL A 81 26.96 6.02 32.38
N PHE A 82 27.21 5.91 31.07
CA PHE A 82 27.56 7.00 30.17
C PHE A 82 26.54 7.13 29.03
N PRO A 83 25.37 7.74 29.30
CA PRO A 83 24.36 7.98 28.26
C PRO A 83 24.85 9.02 27.25
N LYS A 84 24.35 8.96 26.02
CA LYS A 84 24.79 9.87 24.94
C LYS A 84 24.55 11.35 25.27
N ARG A 85 23.48 11.67 26.00
CA ARG A 85 23.12 13.05 26.39
C ARG A 85 24.11 13.70 27.36
N GLU A 86 24.68 12.91 28.28
CA GLU A 86 25.59 13.43 29.31
C GLU A 86 27.04 13.56 28.80
N GLY A 87 27.36 12.88 27.69
CA GLY A 87 28.69 12.88 27.09
C GLY A 87 29.77 12.43 28.07
N ASP A 88 30.90 13.15 28.07
CA ASP A 88 32.12 12.76 28.78
C ASP A 88 32.32 13.48 30.12
N ARG A 89 31.25 14.07 30.69
CA ARG A 89 31.30 14.85 31.94
C ARG A 89 32.02 14.12 33.07
N LYS A 90 31.74 12.83 33.23
CA LYS A 90 32.26 11.97 34.32
C LYS A 90 33.73 11.54 34.14
N ILE A 91 34.31 11.76 32.96
CA ILE A 91 35.68 11.35 32.62
C ILE A 91 36.63 12.54 32.61
N ARG A 92 36.09 13.78 32.61
CA ARG A 92 36.91 15.00 32.64
C ARG A 92 37.87 14.98 33.83
N PRO A 93 39.11 15.49 33.65
CA PRO A 93 40.05 15.62 34.76
C PRO A 93 39.43 16.48 35.86
N GLY A 94 39.62 16.08 37.11
CA GLY A 94 39.03 16.75 38.29
C GLY A 94 37.60 16.34 38.64
N TYR A 95 36.88 15.56 37.82
CA TYR A 95 35.52 15.11 38.17
C TYR A 95 35.48 14.31 39.48
N VAL A 96 36.44 13.39 39.66
CA VAL A 96 36.50 12.55 40.87
C VAL A 96 36.82 13.40 42.09
N GLU A 97 37.73 14.35 41.97
CA GLU A 97 38.11 15.26 43.06
C GLU A 97 36.94 16.17 43.46
N ALA A 98 36.17 16.66 42.50
CA ALA A 98 34.97 17.45 42.75
C ALA A 98 33.82 16.62 43.33
N ALA A 99 33.62 15.39 42.84
CA ALA A 99 32.55 14.51 43.31
C ALA A 99 32.83 13.90 44.69
N THR A 100 34.12 13.74 45.03
CA THR A 100 34.58 13.13 46.28
C THR A 100 35.73 13.94 46.89
N PRO A 101 35.46 15.16 47.39
CA PRO A 101 36.49 16.02 47.95
C PRO A 101 37.14 15.41 49.19
N LYS A 102 38.39 15.78 49.44
CA LYS A 102 39.10 15.44 50.67
C LYS A 102 38.61 16.32 51.82
N SER A 103 38.72 15.82 53.05
CA SER A 103 38.39 16.63 54.24
C SER A 103 39.37 17.80 54.39
N ALA A 104 38.94 18.90 55.02
CA ALA A 104 39.81 20.06 55.24
C ALA A 104 41.09 19.71 56.03
N ALA A 105 40.99 18.79 56.99
CA ALA A 105 42.14 18.32 57.77
C ALA A 105 43.13 17.49 56.94
N GLU A 106 42.63 16.66 56.02
CA GLU A 106 43.45 15.88 55.07
C GLU A 106 44.13 16.81 54.05
N LEU A 107 43.43 17.84 53.57
CA LEU A 107 43.99 18.87 52.68
C LEU A 107 45.06 19.73 53.38
N ALA A 108 44.86 20.04 54.65
CA ALA A 108 45.85 20.73 55.49
C ALA A 108 47.02 19.84 55.94
N GLY A 109 47.05 18.55 55.55
CA GLY A 109 48.13 17.62 55.88
C GLY A 109 48.18 17.18 57.35
N LYS A 110 47.13 17.40 58.13
CA LYS A 110 47.10 17.03 59.56
C LYS A 110 46.90 15.52 59.72
N PRO A 111 47.64 14.83 60.61
CA PRO A 111 47.41 13.41 60.88
C PRO A 111 46.01 13.17 61.48
N PRO A 112 45.45 11.95 61.36
CA PRO A 112 44.17 11.62 62.01
C PRO A 112 44.33 11.64 63.54
N LEU A 113 43.36 12.23 64.24
CA LEU A 113 43.38 12.35 65.70
C LEU A 113 42.93 11.05 66.39
N THR A 114 42.13 10.24 65.71
CA THR A 114 41.56 9.00 66.27
C THR A 114 41.71 7.85 65.28
N GLU A 115 41.85 6.62 65.76
CA GLU A 115 41.91 5.41 64.92
C GLU A 115 40.69 5.27 64.00
N HIS A 116 39.51 5.62 64.51
CA HIS A 116 38.27 5.65 63.73
C HIS A 116 38.38 6.62 62.54
N GLU A 117 38.95 7.81 62.75
CA GLU A 117 39.20 8.78 61.69
C GLU A 117 40.20 8.24 60.66
N ALA A 118 41.27 7.58 61.13
CA ALA A 118 42.25 6.95 60.24
C ALA A 118 41.60 5.87 59.35
N ARG A 119 40.71 5.05 59.91
CA ARG A 119 39.93 4.05 59.14
C ARG A 119 39.02 4.71 58.10
N HIS A 120 38.33 5.79 58.45
CA HIS A 120 37.47 6.53 57.50
C HIS A 120 38.27 7.17 56.38
N ARG A 121 39.44 7.74 56.68
CA ARG A 121 40.35 8.29 55.66
C ARG A 121 40.80 7.20 54.68
N ARG A 122 41.25 6.03 55.17
CA ARG A 122 41.61 4.88 54.32
C ARG A 122 40.45 4.39 53.46
N MET A 123 39.25 4.29 54.03
CA MET A 123 38.03 3.89 53.31
C MET A 123 37.66 4.91 52.22
N ALA A 124 37.79 6.20 52.51
CA ALA A 124 37.53 7.27 51.55
C ALA A 124 38.53 7.22 50.39
N GLU A 125 39.82 7.06 50.68
CA GLU A 125 40.87 6.87 49.66
C GLU A 125 40.59 5.67 48.76
N SER A 126 40.26 4.50 49.35
CA SER A 126 39.92 3.30 48.59
C SER A 126 38.72 3.51 47.66
N ARG A 127 37.67 4.21 48.13
CA ARG A 127 36.50 4.55 47.31
C ARG A 127 36.84 5.52 46.19
N ARG A 128 37.66 6.54 46.45
CA ARG A 128 38.14 7.50 45.44
C ARG A 128 38.93 6.82 44.34
N GLN A 129 39.90 5.97 44.71
CA GLN A 129 40.69 5.18 43.77
C GLN A 129 39.81 4.24 42.95
N SER A 130 38.89 3.54 43.61
CA SER A 130 37.95 2.62 42.95
C SER A 130 37.00 3.34 41.99
N LEU A 131 36.52 4.54 42.35
CA LEU A 131 35.67 5.37 41.49
C LEU A 131 36.43 5.86 40.26
N ALA A 132 37.66 6.35 40.45
CA ALA A 132 38.51 6.82 39.35
C ALA A 132 38.81 5.69 38.36
N ALA A 133 39.33 4.57 38.85
CA ALA A 133 39.64 3.40 38.03
C ALA A 133 38.39 2.80 37.38
N GLY A 134 37.26 2.77 38.11
CA GLY A 134 35.99 2.26 37.62
C GLY A 134 35.42 3.10 36.48
N LEU A 135 35.42 4.43 36.60
CA LEU A 135 34.93 5.33 35.55
C LEU A 135 35.80 5.25 34.29
N GLN A 136 37.13 5.28 34.45
CA GLN A 136 38.07 5.15 33.32
C GLN A 136 37.90 3.79 32.63
N GLY A 137 37.96 2.68 33.37
CA GLY A 137 37.85 1.34 32.80
C GLY A 137 36.51 1.05 32.13
N LEU A 138 35.39 1.54 32.67
CA LEU A 138 34.08 1.40 32.04
C LEU A 138 33.97 2.24 30.76
N TYR A 139 34.58 3.42 30.74
CA TYR A 139 34.58 4.27 29.55
C TYR A 139 35.42 3.67 28.43
N ASP A 140 36.61 3.15 28.74
CA ASP A 140 37.46 2.49 27.76
C ASP A 140 36.75 1.28 27.12
N ARG A 141 36.06 0.47 27.93
CA ARG A 141 35.23 -0.64 27.46
C ARG A 141 34.11 -0.16 26.53
N LYS A 142 33.43 0.93 26.88
CA LYS A 142 32.40 1.54 26.02
C LYS A 142 33.00 1.99 24.69
N GLN A 143 34.11 2.73 24.72
CA GLN A 143 34.78 3.22 23.52
C GLN A 143 35.24 2.10 22.60
N GLN A 144 35.83 1.03 23.15
CA GLN A 144 36.21 -0.15 22.39
C GLN A 144 34.99 -0.83 21.75
N LYS A 145 33.90 -1.03 22.51
CA LYS A 145 32.67 -1.62 22.00
C LYS A 145 32.04 -0.77 20.89
N ASP A 146 31.95 0.54 21.09
CA ASP A 146 31.37 1.48 20.13
C ASP A 146 32.21 1.52 18.84
N LYS A 147 33.55 1.54 18.94
CA LYS A 147 34.46 1.45 17.79
C LYS A 147 34.28 0.15 17.00
N GLN A 148 34.22 -1.00 17.68
CA GLN A 148 34.02 -2.29 17.03
C GLN A 148 32.66 -2.37 16.34
N ALA A 149 31.60 -1.88 16.99
CA ALA A 149 30.26 -1.84 16.43
C ALA A 149 30.20 -0.91 15.20
N ALA A 150 30.79 0.28 15.28
CA ALA A 150 30.85 1.23 14.17
C ALA A 150 31.63 0.64 12.98
N ALA A 151 32.77 0.02 13.21
CA ALA A 151 33.56 -0.62 12.17
C ALA A 151 32.79 -1.75 11.45
N ARG A 152 32.11 -2.62 12.23
CA ARG A 152 31.27 -3.70 11.67
C ARG A 152 30.08 -3.16 10.89
N ASN A 153 29.42 -2.13 11.41
CA ASN A 153 28.27 -1.53 10.75
C ASN A 153 28.69 -0.86 9.44
N ARG A 154 29.84 -0.18 9.45
CA ARG A 154 30.41 0.46 8.27
C ARG A 154 30.76 -0.56 7.19
N SER A 155 31.50 -1.62 7.52
CA SER A 155 31.87 -2.64 6.55
C SER A 155 30.65 -3.35 5.94
N ARG A 156 29.62 -3.61 6.76
CA ARG A 156 28.34 -4.17 6.29
C ARG A 156 27.57 -3.21 5.40
N ALA A 157 27.55 -1.92 5.72
CA ALA A 157 26.89 -0.92 4.90
C ALA A 157 27.59 -0.72 3.56
N GLU A 158 28.94 -0.71 3.57
CA GLU A 158 29.76 -0.61 2.37
C GLU A 158 29.57 -1.83 1.46
N SER A 159 29.59 -3.06 2.01
CA SER A 159 29.36 -4.26 1.22
C SER A 159 27.93 -4.34 0.67
N ALA A 160 26.91 -4.01 1.47
CA ALA A 160 25.53 -3.97 1.01
C ALA A 160 25.33 -2.93 -0.10
N ARG A 161 25.97 -1.75 0.03
CA ARG A 161 25.95 -0.71 -0.99
C ARG A 161 26.65 -1.19 -2.26
N ALA A 162 27.81 -1.81 -2.15
CA ALA A 162 28.55 -2.35 -3.29
C ALA A 162 27.73 -3.41 -4.04
N LEU A 163 27.04 -4.30 -3.32
CA LEU A 163 26.16 -5.31 -3.92
C LEU A 163 24.92 -4.70 -4.56
N ALA A 164 24.32 -3.67 -3.96
CA ALA A 164 23.12 -3.02 -4.51
C ALA A 164 23.40 -2.26 -5.81
N PHE A 165 24.61 -1.69 -5.95
CA PHE A 165 25.05 -0.99 -7.16
C PHE A 165 25.95 -1.85 -8.06
N ALA A 166 26.07 -3.16 -7.77
CA ALA A 166 26.81 -4.06 -8.64
C ALA A 166 26.10 -4.17 -10.00
N PRO A 167 26.83 -4.17 -11.11
CA PRO A 167 26.23 -4.41 -12.42
C PRO A 167 25.66 -5.83 -12.48
N GLU A 168 24.64 -6.00 -13.33
CA GLU A 168 24.11 -7.32 -13.68
C GLU A 168 25.22 -8.20 -14.27
N ARG A 169 25.06 -9.52 -14.13
CA ARG A 169 25.99 -10.50 -14.65
C ARG A 169 25.90 -10.56 -16.18
N LEU A 170 27.03 -10.75 -16.87
CA LEU A 170 27.07 -10.64 -18.34
C LEU A 170 26.25 -11.73 -19.05
N ASP A 171 26.22 -12.94 -18.52
CA ASP A 171 25.37 -14.03 -18.99
C ASP A 171 23.89 -13.68 -18.89
N ASP A 172 23.44 -13.09 -17.77
CA ASP A 172 22.06 -12.62 -17.63
C ASP A 172 21.72 -11.54 -18.66
N VAL A 173 22.64 -10.59 -18.89
CA VAL A 173 22.45 -9.50 -19.86
C VAL A 173 22.33 -10.03 -21.30
N LEU A 174 23.12 -11.04 -21.67
CA LEU A 174 23.15 -11.60 -23.03
C LEU A 174 22.05 -12.63 -23.30
N THR A 175 21.53 -13.29 -22.26
CA THR A 175 20.52 -14.35 -22.42
C THR A 175 19.09 -13.87 -22.18
N ARG A 176 18.89 -12.72 -21.52
CA ARG A 176 17.55 -12.17 -21.28
C ARG A 176 16.87 -11.73 -22.59
N PRO A 177 15.53 -11.88 -22.69
CA PRO A 177 14.80 -11.36 -23.84
C PRO A 177 14.84 -9.83 -23.89
N THR A 178 14.73 -9.28 -25.10
CA THR A 178 14.77 -7.83 -25.31
C THR A 178 13.42 -7.18 -24.99
N VAL A 179 13.43 -6.18 -24.10
CA VAL A 179 12.29 -5.27 -23.88
C VAL A 179 12.63 -3.90 -24.45
N ARG A 180 11.77 -3.36 -25.31
CA ARG A 180 11.97 -2.04 -25.92
C ARG A 180 11.97 -0.96 -24.83
N ALA A 181 12.95 -0.04 -24.89
CA ALA A 181 13.05 1.10 -23.98
C ALA A 181 11.77 1.95 -23.95
N SER A 182 11.09 2.06 -25.10
CA SER A 182 9.81 2.77 -25.20
C SER A 182 8.71 2.22 -24.29
N THR A 183 8.80 0.94 -23.92
CA THR A 183 7.82 0.27 -23.05
C THR A 183 8.30 0.22 -21.61
N SER A 184 9.60 0.04 -21.35
CA SER A 184 10.13 -0.08 -19.99
C SER A 184 10.45 1.25 -19.31
N GLN A 185 10.96 2.24 -20.05
CA GLN A 185 11.47 3.51 -19.50
C GLN A 185 10.43 4.63 -19.53
N ASN A 186 9.45 4.57 -20.45
CA ASN A 186 8.40 5.58 -20.57
C ASN A 186 7.28 5.36 -19.53
N THR A 187 7.61 5.58 -18.26
CA THR A 187 6.64 5.47 -17.14
C THR A 187 5.83 6.75 -16.94
N THR A 188 6.33 7.88 -17.41
CA THR A 188 5.69 9.18 -17.23
C THR A 188 4.74 9.47 -18.39
N VAL A 189 3.51 9.87 -18.06
CA VAL A 189 2.51 10.28 -19.06
C VAL A 189 2.46 11.80 -19.07
N ILE A 190 3.00 12.39 -20.13
CA ILE A 190 3.00 13.84 -20.34
C ILE A 190 1.63 14.27 -20.88
N LEU A 191 1.14 15.42 -20.42
CA LEU A 191 -0.10 16.01 -20.90
C LEU A 191 0.00 16.28 -22.41
N SER A 192 -1.04 15.93 -23.16
CA SER A 192 -1.04 16.12 -24.61
C SER A 192 -0.95 17.61 -24.97
N PRO A 193 -0.08 18.01 -25.91
CA PRO A 193 0.09 19.41 -26.27
C PRO A 193 -1.20 20.02 -26.85
N ARG A 194 -1.98 19.23 -27.59
CA ARG A 194 -3.24 19.66 -28.23
C ARG A 194 -4.48 19.50 -27.34
N ARG A 195 -4.32 19.52 -26.02
CA ARG A 195 -5.46 19.25 -25.09
C ARG A 195 -6.56 20.31 -25.21
N PHE A 196 -6.17 21.57 -25.38
CA PHE A 196 -7.11 22.69 -25.40
C PHE A 196 -7.92 22.70 -26.69
N GLU A 197 -7.26 22.55 -27.84
CA GLU A 197 -7.92 22.42 -29.15
C GLU A 197 -8.95 21.28 -29.16
N LYS A 198 -8.57 20.11 -28.64
CA LYS A 198 -9.48 18.95 -28.55
C LYS A 198 -10.66 19.22 -27.63
N ALA A 199 -10.46 19.90 -26.51
CA ALA A 199 -11.53 20.23 -25.58
C ALA A 199 -12.54 21.20 -26.21
N GLU A 200 -12.07 22.19 -26.99
CA GLU A 200 -12.95 23.12 -27.69
C GLU A 200 -13.76 22.45 -28.79
N ALA A 201 -13.14 21.57 -29.58
CA ALA A 201 -13.84 20.78 -30.59
C ALA A 201 -14.88 19.84 -29.96
N ALA A 202 -14.54 19.20 -28.84
CA ALA A 202 -15.48 18.35 -28.10
C ALA A 202 -16.66 19.16 -27.53
N ARG A 203 -16.42 20.38 -27.02
CA ARG A 203 -17.48 21.28 -26.54
C ARG A 203 -18.46 21.64 -27.66
N GLN A 204 -17.96 21.96 -28.85
CA GLN A 204 -18.79 22.27 -30.02
C GLN A 204 -19.62 21.05 -30.47
N GLY A 205 -19.00 19.87 -30.57
CA GLY A 205 -19.71 18.63 -30.91
C GLY A 205 -20.80 18.28 -29.89
N HIS A 206 -20.52 18.47 -28.60
CA HIS A 206 -21.50 18.27 -27.54
C HIS A 206 -22.67 19.26 -27.62
N ALA A 207 -22.39 20.54 -27.90
CA ALA A 207 -23.44 21.55 -28.07
C ALA A 207 -24.38 21.21 -29.25
N ALA A 208 -23.84 20.73 -30.37
CA ALA A 208 -24.64 20.29 -31.51
C ALA A 208 -25.55 19.09 -31.16
N MET A 209 -25.05 18.12 -30.38
CA MET A 209 -25.86 16.99 -29.92
C MET A 209 -27.00 17.44 -28.98
N LEU A 210 -26.72 18.40 -28.09
CA LEU A 210 -27.76 18.95 -27.22
C LEU A 210 -28.82 19.73 -28.00
N ALA A 211 -28.40 20.49 -29.01
CA ALA A 211 -29.32 21.19 -29.91
C ALA A 211 -30.24 20.18 -30.63
N ALA A 212 -29.70 19.11 -31.21
CA ALA A 212 -30.49 18.07 -31.87
C ALA A 212 -31.50 17.39 -30.91
N LYS A 213 -31.09 17.11 -29.66
CA LYS A 213 -32.03 16.59 -28.63
C LYS A 213 -33.11 17.60 -28.27
N SER A 214 -32.79 18.89 -28.28
CA SER A 214 -33.77 19.94 -28.01
C SER A 214 -34.78 20.06 -29.15
N GLU A 215 -34.34 19.95 -30.41
CA GLU A 215 -35.24 19.92 -31.57
C GLU A 215 -36.17 18.70 -31.53
N ALA A 216 -35.63 17.50 -31.31
CA ALA A 216 -36.45 16.29 -31.19
C ALA A 216 -37.51 16.39 -30.06
N ARG A 217 -37.17 17.09 -28.96
CA ARG A 217 -38.13 17.37 -27.88
C ARG A 217 -39.21 18.36 -28.33
N ARG A 218 -38.84 19.39 -29.10
CA ARG A 218 -39.81 20.35 -29.66
C ARG A 218 -40.76 19.65 -30.64
N ASP A 219 -40.26 18.76 -31.47
CA ASP A 219 -41.09 18.00 -32.43
C ASP A 219 -42.11 17.10 -31.71
N ALA A 220 -41.70 16.46 -30.62
CA ALA A 220 -42.59 15.65 -29.78
C ALA A 220 -43.66 16.53 -29.09
N LEU A 221 -43.28 17.72 -28.61
CA LEU A 221 -44.24 18.67 -28.03
C LEU A 221 -45.22 19.21 -29.09
N ALA A 222 -44.75 19.48 -30.31
CA ALA A 222 -45.60 19.90 -31.42
C ALA A 222 -46.61 18.80 -31.80
N GLN A 223 -46.18 17.53 -31.79
CA GLN A 223 -47.09 16.40 -31.97
C GLN A 223 -48.18 16.34 -30.90
N LEU A 224 -47.79 16.51 -29.64
CA LEU A 224 -48.72 16.52 -28.52
C LEU A 224 -49.72 17.68 -28.64
N TYR A 225 -49.25 18.86 -29.08
CA TYR A 225 -50.10 20.03 -29.30
C TYR A 225 -51.19 19.79 -30.35
N VAL A 226 -50.85 19.17 -31.48
CA VAL A 226 -51.84 18.82 -32.51
C VAL A 226 -52.81 17.74 -31.99
N ALA A 227 -52.31 16.74 -31.26
CA ALA A 227 -53.16 15.70 -30.68
C ALA A 227 -54.09 16.22 -29.57
N ALA A 228 -53.68 17.28 -28.86
CA ALA A 228 -54.44 17.87 -27.77
C ALA A 228 -55.79 18.44 -28.19
N GLY A 229 -56.03 18.69 -29.50
CA GLY A 229 -57.35 19.07 -30.02
C GLY A 229 -58.43 17.99 -29.84
N ASN A 230 -58.03 16.74 -29.58
CA ASN A 230 -58.94 15.63 -29.28
C ASN A 230 -59.03 15.31 -27.78
N PHE A 231 -58.26 16.01 -26.94
CA PHE A 231 -58.31 15.78 -25.50
C PHE A 231 -59.55 16.45 -24.91
N ILE A 232 -60.19 15.77 -23.97
CA ILE A 232 -61.31 16.32 -23.19
C ILE A 232 -60.69 16.89 -21.93
N VAL A 233 -60.72 18.22 -21.79
CA VAL A 233 -60.11 18.90 -20.64
C VAL A 233 -61.18 19.34 -19.64
N ASP A 234 -62.34 19.78 -20.15
CA ASP A 234 -63.43 20.33 -19.34
C ASP A 234 -64.61 19.35 -19.21
N GLU A 235 -65.35 19.44 -18.10
CA GLU A 235 -66.55 18.62 -17.84
C GLU A 235 -67.64 18.86 -18.90
N ALA A 236 -67.79 20.08 -19.39
CA ALA A 236 -68.75 20.42 -20.45
C ALA A 236 -68.42 19.75 -21.80
N GLU A 237 -67.14 19.53 -22.11
CA GLU A 237 -66.73 18.79 -23.30
C GLU A 237 -66.97 17.30 -23.13
N LEU A 238 -66.75 16.78 -21.91
CA LEU A 238 -67.03 15.40 -21.56
C LEU A 238 -68.50 15.07 -21.76
N GLU A 239 -69.41 15.87 -21.19
CA GLU A 239 -70.86 15.67 -21.34
C GLU A 239 -71.30 15.65 -22.80
N LYS A 240 -70.78 16.58 -23.61
CA LYS A 240 -71.05 16.62 -25.06
C LYS A 240 -70.57 15.37 -25.78
N GLN A 241 -69.36 14.90 -25.48
CA GLN A 241 -68.82 13.69 -26.10
C GLN A 241 -69.55 12.43 -25.62
N VAL A 242 -69.94 12.37 -24.35
CA VAL A 242 -70.73 11.26 -23.80
C VAL A 242 -72.11 11.21 -24.45
N ALA A 243 -72.82 12.33 -24.52
CA ALA A 243 -74.11 12.40 -25.20
C ALA A 243 -74.02 12.03 -26.69
N LYS A 244 -72.88 12.34 -27.34
CA LYS A 244 -72.63 12.00 -28.75
C LYS A 244 -72.30 10.52 -28.97
N LEU A 245 -71.50 9.92 -28.10
CA LEU A 245 -71.00 8.54 -28.28
C LEU A 245 -71.90 7.48 -27.63
N PHE A 246 -72.63 7.83 -26.57
CA PHE A 246 -73.48 6.92 -25.79
C PHE A 246 -74.97 7.15 -26.08
N THR A 247 -75.36 7.03 -27.35
CA THR A 247 -76.77 6.96 -27.78
C THR A 247 -77.23 5.51 -27.95
N GLU A 248 -78.52 5.22 -27.76
CA GLU A 248 -79.07 3.85 -27.96
C GLU A 248 -78.79 3.29 -29.37
N ASP A 249 -78.67 4.19 -30.36
CA ASP A 249 -78.35 3.89 -31.77
C ASP A 249 -76.86 4.07 -32.15
N ALA A 250 -75.94 4.21 -31.19
CA ALA A 250 -74.54 4.57 -31.47
C ALA A 250 -73.80 3.58 -32.40
N HIS A 251 -74.22 2.31 -32.41
CA HIS A 251 -73.62 1.25 -33.23
C HIS A 251 -74.53 0.75 -34.35
N SER A 252 -75.78 1.20 -34.40
CA SER A 252 -76.75 0.75 -35.40
C SER A 252 -76.44 1.30 -36.78
N HIS A 253 -76.01 2.57 -36.88
CA HIS A 253 -75.66 3.25 -38.13
C HIS A 253 -74.42 2.71 -38.87
N GLU A 254 -73.46 2.12 -38.15
CA GLU A 254 -72.24 1.56 -38.75
C GLU A 254 -72.39 0.07 -39.12
N SER A 255 -73.44 -0.60 -38.65
CA SER A 255 -73.67 -2.02 -38.89
C SER A 255 -74.70 -2.25 -40.00
N VAL A 256 -74.45 -3.20 -40.89
CA VAL A 256 -75.38 -3.58 -41.98
C VAL A 256 -76.62 -4.32 -41.43
N HIS A 257 -76.61 -4.74 -40.16
CA HIS A 257 -77.62 -5.61 -39.56
C HIS A 257 -78.21 -5.10 -38.22
N GLY A 258 -78.06 -3.81 -37.90
CA GLY A 258 -78.67 -3.21 -36.70
C GLY A 258 -78.15 -3.81 -35.39
N GLY A 259 -76.83 -3.78 -35.20
CA GLY A 259 -76.16 -4.37 -34.04
C GLY A 259 -75.91 -3.38 -32.89
N ASN A 260 -76.07 -3.85 -31.65
CA ASN A 260 -75.88 -3.04 -30.43
C ASN A 260 -74.43 -3.08 -29.91
N SER A 261 -73.48 -3.58 -30.70
CA SER A 261 -72.11 -3.83 -30.24
C SER A 261 -71.04 -3.40 -31.23
N ILE A 262 -69.91 -2.89 -30.73
CA ILE A 262 -68.75 -2.50 -31.55
C ILE A 262 -68.22 -3.65 -32.42
N TRP A 263 -68.36 -4.90 -31.98
CA TRP A 263 -67.94 -6.09 -32.73
C TRP A 263 -68.82 -6.34 -33.96
N GLN A 264 -70.08 -5.90 -33.91
CA GLN A 264 -71.02 -5.98 -35.03
C GLN A 264 -70.89 -4.78 -35.97
N ALA A 265 -70.51 -3.60 -35.45
CA ALA A 265 -70.29 -2.38 -36.22
C ALA A 265 -68.93 -2.36 -36.94
N LYS A 266 -67.82 -2.65 -36.24
CA LYS A 266 -66.45 -2.53 -36.74
C LYS A 266 -65.72 -3.86 -36.92
N GLY A 267 -66.39 -4.97 -36.62
CA GLY A 267 -65.83 -6.32 -36.72
C GLY A 267 -64.90 -6.69 -35.56
N ALA A 268 -64.25 -7.84 -35.69
CA ALA A 268 -63.25 -8.29 -34.73
C ALA A 268 -62.04 -7.31 -34.72
N PRO A 269 -61.43 -7.06 -33.54
CA PRO A 269 -60.26 -6.22 -33.42
C PRO A 269 -59.14 -6.80 -34.27
N VAL A 270 -58.24 -5.91 -34.69
CA VAL A 270 -57.15 -6.23 -35.61
C VAL A 270 -56.31 -7.38 -35.04
N THR A 271 -56.36 -8.53 -35.73
CA THR A 271 -55.61 -9.74 -35.35
C THR A 271 -54.20 -9.73 -35.92
N THR A 272 -53.29 -10.50 -35.33
CA THR A 272 -51.93 -10.69 -35.87
C THR A 272 -51.93 -11.28 -37.28
N GLY A 273 -52.92 -12.12 -37.59
CA GLY A 273 -53.16 -12.64 -38.95
C GLY A 273 -53.49 -11.55 -39.95
N LEU A 274 -54.38 -10.61 -39.58
CA LEU A 274 -54.72 -9.46 -40.41
C LEU A 274 -53.54 -8.50 -40.59
N LEU A 275 -52.77 -8.21 -39.52
CA LEU A 275 -51.55 -7.40 -39.62
C LEU A 275 -50.52 -8.04 -40.55
N ARG A 276 -50.34 -9.37 -40.45
CA ARG A 276 -49.44 -10.11 -41.33
C ARG A 276 -49.92 -10.09 -42.78
N ALA A 277 -51.23 -10.26 -43.03
CA ALA A 277 -51.79 -10.15 -44.38
C ALA A 277 -51.60 -8.74 -44.97
N ARG A 278 -51.83 -7.70 -44.17
CA ARG A 278 -51.64 -6.29 -44.54
C ARG A 278 -50.17 -5.96 -44.85
N MET A 279 -49.23 -6.49 -44.07
CA MET A 279 -47.79 -6.29 -44.30
C MET A 279 -47.25 -7.16 -45.46
N GLY A 280 -47.70 -8.41 -45.55
CA GLY A 280 -47.27 -9.38 -46.56
C GLY A 280 -47.74 -9.05 -47.99
N SER A 281 -48.86 -8.32 -48.13
CA SER A 281 -49.34 -7.83 -49.43
C SER A 281 -48.56 -6.59 -49.93
N GLY A 282 -47.84 -5.89 -49.04
CA GLY A 282 -47.14 -4.63 -49.35
C GLY A 282 -45.65 -4.76 -49.70
N MET A 283 -45.05 -5.95 -49.62
CA MET A 283 -43.62 -6.15 -49.91
C MET A 283 -43.41 -7.34 -50.84
N GLY A 284 -43.73 -7.14 -52.12
CA GLY A 284 -43.27 -8.00 -53.21
C GLY A 284 -44.25 -9.09 -53.64
N ARG A 285 -44.73 -8.93 -54.88
CA ARG A 285 -45.29 -9.99 -55.75
C ARG A 285 -46.60 -10.61 -55.27
N SER A 286 -47.72 -9.97 -55.57
CA SER A 286 -48.84 -10.60 -56.29
C SER A 286 -49.91 -9.55 -56.55
N GLY A 287 -49.92 -9.02 -57.78
CA GLY A 287 -51.13 -8.39 -58.29
C GLY A 287 -52.12 -9.49 -58.62
N LEU A 288 -53.29 -9.44 -57.99
CA LEU A 288 -54.60 -9.81 -58.55
C LEU A 288 -55.65 -9.51 -57.46
N ASP A 289 -56.50 -8.55 -57.77
CA ASP A 289 -57.92 -8.48 -57.43
C ASP A 289 -58.34 -8.21 -55.99
N ASN A 290 -58.25 -6.93 -55.57
CA ASN A 290 -59.24 -6.31 -54.68
C ASN A 290 -59.15 -4.77 -54.77
N GLU A 291 -60.12 -4.12 -55.42
CA GLU A 291 -60.21 -2.64 -55.51
C GLU A 291 -60.34 -1.97 -54.14
N ILE A 292 -60.92 -2.67 -53.15
CA ILE A 292 -61.06 -2.22 -51.76
C ILE A 292 -59.69 -2.09 -51.06
N ASN A 293 -58.72 -2.96 -51.40
CA ASN A 293 -57.38 -2.88 -50.82
C ASN A 293 -56.55 -1.73 -51.43
N LYS A 294 -56.84 -1.31 -52.67
CA LYS A 294 -56.10 -0.22 -53.35
C LYS A 294 -56.33 1.14 -52.69
N SER A 295 -57.57 1.44 -52.26
CA SER A 295 -57.89 2.70 -51.60
C SER A 295 -57.22 2.82 -50.23
N GLU A 296 -57.25 1.74 -49.43
CA GLU A 296 -56.59 1.70 -48.13
C GLU A 296 -55.06 1.77 -48.24
N ILE A 297 -54.47 1.12 -49.24
CA ILE A 297 -53.03 1.21 -49.51
C ILE A 297 -52.66 2.64 -49.95
N SER A 298 -53.46 3.26 -50.84
CA SER A 298 -53.23 4.64 -51.27
C SER A 298 -53.32 5.64 -50.12
N GLN A 299 -54.29 5.50 -49.21
CA GLN A 299 -54.42 6.34 -48.03
C GLN A 299 -53.25 6.15 -47.05
N GLN A 300 -52.81 4.91 -46.83
CA GLN A 300 -51.61 4.63 -46.03
C GLN A 300 -50.34 5.22 -46.64
N MET A 301 -50.18 5.14 -47.96
CA MET A 301 -49.05 5.76 -48.65
C MET A 301 -49.09 7.28 -48.52
N ALA A 302 -50.26 7.91 -48.66
CA ALA A 302 -50.43 9.35 -48.43
C ALA A 302 -50.10 9.75 -46.98
N GLN A 303 -50.53 8.96 -45.99
CA GLN A 303 -50.18 9.17 -44.58
C GLN A 303 -48.66 9.04 -44.35
N ARG A 304 -48.00 8.03 -44.93
CA ARG A 304 -46.54 7.85 -44.81
C ARG A 304 -45.76 8.97 -45.49
N GLN A 305 -46.21 9.41 -46.67
CA GLN A 305 -45.62 10.55 -47.36
C GLN A 305 -45.75 11.82 -46.51
N LYS A 306 -46.92 12.02 -45.91
CA LYS A 306 -47.15 13.11 -44.96
C LYS A 306 -46.24 13.01 -43.74
N THR A 307 -46.12 11.86 -43.08
CA THR A 307 -45.23 11.71 -41.91
C THR A 307 -43.77 11.96 -42.26
N VAL A 308 -43.30 11.48 -43.42
CA VAL A 308 -41.93 11.74 -43.89
C VAL A 308 -41.72 13.22 -44.16
N ALA A 309 -42.69 13.89 -44.78
CA ALA A 309 -42.61 15.33 -45.01
C ALA A 309 -42.58 16.12 -43.69
N GLU A 310 -43.41 15.74 -42.70
CA GLU A 310 -43.44 16.37 -41.38
C GLU A 310 -42.13 16.18 -40.62
N GLU A 311 -41.58 14.96 -40.57
CA GLU A 311 -40.31 14.68 -39.90
C GLU A 311 -39.12 15.39 -40.56
N LEU A 312 -39.13 15.53 -41.88
CA LEU A 312 -38.06 16.21 -42.62
C LEU A 312 -38.14 17.73 -42.50
N THR A 313 -39.35 18.29 -42.44
CA THR A 313 -39.57 19.75 -42.39
C THR A 313 -39.67 20.30 -40.98
N GLY A 314 -39.82 19.45 -39.95
CA GLY A 314 -39.96 19.86 -38.55
C GLY A 314 -41.31 20.51 -38.22
N GLY A 315 -42.27 20.46 -39.14
CA GLY A 315 -43.62 21.03 -39.00
C GLY A 315 -44.70 19.96 -39.07
N ARG A 316 -45.90 20.27 -38.54
CA ARG A 316 -47.10 19.43 -38.69
C ARG A 316 -47.98 20.01 -39.82
N LEU A 317 -48.19 19.22 -40.87
CA LEU A 317 -48.99 19.53 -42.07
C LEU A 317 -50.38 18.89 -41.96
#